data_AF-A0A1V6SNM1-F1
#
_entry.id   AF-A0A1V6SNM1-F1
#
_cell.length_a   1.000
_cell.length_b   1.000
_cell.length_c   1.000
_cell.angle_alpha   90.00
_cell.angle_beta   90.00
_cell.angle_gamma   90.00
#
_symmetry.space_group_name_H-M   'P 1'
#
loop_
_entity.id
_entity.type
_entity.pdbx_description
1 polymer ?
#
loop_
_entity_poly.entity_id
_entity_poly.type
_entity_poly.pdbx_seq_one_letter_code
_entity_poly.pdbx_strand_id
1 'polypeptide(L)'
;MELQAIDTFPPSIMAPKPPDSLPPWPLTPPDPPPPTTTTTNDVSSVITAMHVISTERAALTHLERLYQTDPRAQQGLARSVDLIVRSVRDAGKLVVCGVGKSGKIGRKIEATMNSLGIHSAFLHPTEALHGDLGLVRPNDTILLISFSGRSPELISLLPHLPATVPVIALTSHTDPSTCPLLSLHGQSGMGVLLPSPIHEDEEVSLGVSAPTSSTTVALCLGDALAIAIARKLHTTPGRGPADIFRSHHPGGAIGAAAAVATGTPLTTPSSCVSSTTFDSPSSSISLPWEDLSGSTSIPYFTLQSPPEHRRIPRDKLISLNQIPTVSASVSDSPSDVRLLDLLLTAIQHPDAKSWVFLSPSQLIPPRRVRSLLSRHTDVDIRVLDAVAKDGQPLAVHQDSWLWVKDSIPLAAAQKLILESQNKPDRISIIAVSKDLTLSGCIGVMEAEDLCDG
;
A
#
# COMPACT_ATOMS: atom_id res chain seq x y z
N MET A 1 -73.53 -3.57 72.02
CA MET A 1 -72.82 -2.60 72.88
C MET A 1 -71.72 -2.02 72.01
N GLU A 2 -71.84 -0.71 71.76
CA GLU A 2 -71.09 0.23 70.90
C GLU A 2 -69.96 -0.23 69.95
N LEU A 3 -70.18 0.15 68.68
CA LEU A 3 -69.19 0.45 67.64
C LEU A 3 -68.52 1.80 67.94
N GLN A 4 -67.25 1.98 67.57
CA GLN A 4 -66.84 3.02 66.61
C GLN A 4 -65.36 2.88 66.22
N ALA A 5 -65.15 2.66 64.92
CA ALA A 5 -63.89 2.77 64.22
C ALA A 5 -63.58 4.25 63.96
N ILE A 6 -62.31 4.64 64.09
CA ILE A 6 -61.83 5.98 63.75
C ILE A 6 -61.06 5.89 62.44
N ASP A 7 -61.70 6.46 61.42
CA ASP A 7 -61.14 6.84 60.12
C ASP A 7 -60.06 7.93 60.29
N THR A 8 -58.93 7.76 59.62
CA THR A 8 -57.97 8.84 59.34
C THR A 8 -58.03 9.19 57.86
N PHE A 9 -58.64 10.33 57.54
CA PHE A 9 -58.52 11.01 56.23
C PHE A 9 -57.68 12.29 56.36
N PRO A 10 -57.05 12.76 55.26
CA PRO A 10 -55.94 13.72 55.26
C PRO A 10 -56.43 15.18 55.19
N PRO A 11 -55.56 16.18 55.47
CA PRO A 11 -55.85 17.56 55.11
C PRO A 11 -55.27 17.96 53.74
N SER A 12 -56.09 18.71 53.01
CA SER A 12 -55.87 19.28 51.69
C SER A 12 -55.21 20.67 51.77
N ILE A 13 -54.20 20.89 50.91
CA ILE A 13 -53.77 22.12 50.20
C ILE A 13 -53.87 23.48 50.94
N MET A 14 -52.70 24.04 51.28
CA MET A 14 -52.45 25.48 51.37
C MET A 14 -51.55 25.89 50.21
N ALA A 15 -52.01 26.83 49.37
CA ALA A 15 -51.20 27.45 48.33
C ALA A 15 -50.17 28.43 48.95
N PRO A 16 -48.87 28.31 48.66
CA PRO A 16 -47.90 29.33 49.07
C PRO A 16 -47.93 30.55 48.13
N LYS A 17 -47.79 31.73 48.75
CA LYS A 17 -47.70 33.09 48.18
C LYS A 17 -46.80 33.20 46.93
N PRO A 18 -47.09 34.15 46.01
CA PRO A 18 -46.13 34.49 44.96
C PRO A 18 -44.86 35.07 45.59
N PRO A 19 -43.65 34.68 45.13
CA PRO A 19 -42.42 35.34 45.55
C PRO A 19 -42.35 36.74 44.94
N ASP A 20 -42.12 37.73 45.81
CA ASP A 20 -41.74 39.08 45.44
C ASP A 20 -40.45 39.08 44.60
N SER A 21 -40.42 39.93 43.57
CA SER A 21 -39.27 40.30 42.73
C SER A 21 -38.67 39.20 41.82
N LEU A 22 -39.06 39.21 40.55
CA LEU A 22 -38.22 38.68 39.47
C LEU A 22 -36.95 39.55 39.36
N PRO A 23 -35.73 38.99 39.35
CA PRO A 23 -34.55 39.76 39.02
C PRO A 23 -34.65 40.23 37.56
N PRO A 24 -34.13 41.41 37.21
CA PRO A 24 -34.17 41.90 35.84
C PRO A 24 -33.40 40.92 34.95
N TRP A 25 -34.05 40.47 33.89
CA TRP A 25 -33.43 39.63 32.85
C TRP A 25 -32.18 40.37 32.33
N PRO A 26 -31.01 39.71 32.24
CA PRO A 26 -29.85 40.34 31.64
C PRO A 26 -30.19 40.64 30.18
N LEU A 27 -30.14 41.92 29.79
CA LEU A 27 -30.37 42.41 28.43
C LEU A 27 -29.21 42.10 27.47
N THR A 28 -28.38 41.11 27.79
CA THR A 28 -27.24 40.69 26.99
C THR A 28 -27.48 39.25 26.53
N PRO A 29 -27.41 38.95 25.22
CA PRO A 29 -27.46 37.58 24.72
C PRO A 29 -26.42 36.72 25.45
N PRO A 30 -26.69 35.44 25.76
CA PRO A 30 -25.66 34.56 26.27
C PRO A 30 -24.49 34.56 25.28
N ASP A 31 -23.26 34.68 25.79
CA ASP A 31 -22.06 34.53 24.97
C ASP A 31 -22.17 33.22 24.18
N PRO A 32 -21.80 33.21 22.89
CA PRO A 32 -21.77 31.97 22.13
C PRO A 32 -20.91 30.96 22.89
N PRO A 33 -21.29 29.68 22.93
CA PRO A 33 -20.47 28.67 23.58
C PRO A 33 -19.04 28.78 23.01
N PRO A 34 -17.99 28.66 23.84
CA PRO A 34 -16.63 28.66 23.32
C PRO A 34 -16.55 27.64 22.19
N PRO A 35 -15.85 27.95 21.07
CA PRO A 35 -15.80 27.04 19.93
C PRO A 35 -15.41 25.67 20.46
N THR A 36 -16.29 24.70 20.28
CA THR A 36 -16.05 23.32 20.67
C THR A 36 -14.74 22.90 20.03
N THR A 37 -13.72 22.72 20.87
CA THR A 37 -12.40 22.21 20.50
C THR A 37 -12.48 20.71 20.22
N THR A 38 -13.45 20.28 19.42
CA THR A 38 -13.63 18.88 18.99
C THR A 38 -12.88 18.56 17.69
N THR A 39 -12.24 19.53 17.04
CA THR A 39 -11.64 19.34 15.71
C THR A 39 -10.17 18.92 15.70
N THR A 40 -9.40 19.13 16.77
CA THR A 40 -7.94 18.86 16.76
C THR A 40 -7.60 17.38 16.95
N ASN A 41 -8.31 16.67 17.82
CA ASN A 41 -8.04 15.25 18.09
C ASN A 41 -8.49 14.35 16.93
N ASP A 42 -9.64 14.66 16.30
CA ASP A 42 -10.15 13.90 15.15
C ASP A 42 -9.20 14.01 13.96
N VAL A 43 -8.66 15.20 13.68
CA VAL A 43 -7.68 15.42 12.60
C VAL A 43 -6.38 14.64 12.85
N SER A 44 -5.88 14.57 14.09
CA SER A 44 -4.67 13.80 14.42
C SER A 44 -4.83 12.30 14.19
N SER A 45 -6.00 11.74 14.51
CA SER A 45 -6.28 10.32 14.28
C SER A 45 -6.37 9.98 12.79
N VAL A 46 -7.00 10.85 11.99
CA VAL A 46 -7.08 10.72 10.53
C VAL A 46 -5.71 10.80 9.88
N ILE A 47 -4.87 11.75 10.30
CA ILE A 47 -3.48 11.86 9.81
C ILE A 47 -2.69 10.58 10.12
N THR A 48 -2.83 10.04 11.34
CA THR A 48 -2.16 8.79 11.73
C THR A 48 -2.64 7.61 10.87
N ALA A 49 -3.95 7.48 10.64
CA ALA A 49 -4.50 6.45 9.78
C ALA A 49 -4.00 6.57 8.32
N MET A 50 -3.96 7.79 7.78
CA MET A 50 -3.42 8.05 6.43
C MET A 50 -1.93 7.74 6.34
N HIS A 51 -1.17 7.98 7.41
CA HIS A 51 0.25 7.62 7.49
C HIS A 51 0.46 6.11 7.46
N VAL A 52 -0.33 5.34 8.22
CA VAL A 52 -0.30 3.87 8.18
C VAL A 52 -0.60 3.35 6.77
N ILE A 53 -1.68 3.83 6.14
CA ILE A 53 -2.06 3.44 4.77
C ILE A 53 -0.94 3.75 3.77
N SER A 54 -0.32 4.94 3.90
CA SER A 54 0.77 5.36 3.02
C SER A 54 2.02 4.50 3.19
N THR A 55 2.33 4.12 4.43
CA THR A 55 3.45 3.25 4.79
C THR A 55 3.24 1.83 4.24
N GLU A 56 2.05 1.26 4.41
CA GLU A 56 1.73 -0.06 3.86
C GLU A 56 1.78 -0.07 2.32
N ARG A 57 1.26 1.00 1.68
CA ARG A 57 1.38 1.17 0.23
C ARG A 57 2.84 1.21 -0.22
N ALA A 58 3.70 1.95 0.49
CA ALA A 58 5.13 2.01 0.18
C ALA A 58 5.81 0.64 0.32
N ALA A 59 5.43 -0.14 1.34
CA ALA A 59 5.90 -1.52 1.51
C ALA A 59 5.48 -2.43 0.33
N LEU A 60 4.25 -2.29 -0.18
CA LEU A 60 3.79 -3.02 -1.36
C LEU A 60 4.53 -2.60 -2.64
N THR A 61 4.78 -1.29 -2.84
CA THR A 61 5.60 -0.81 -3.95
C THR A 61 7.03 -1.36 -3.89
N HIS A 62 7.61 -1.47 -2.69
CA HIS A 62 8.91 -2.09 -2.49
C HIS A 62 8.89 -3.59 -2.84
N LEU A 63 7.87 -4.32 -2.39
CA LEU A 63 7.66 -5.73 -2.74
C LEU A 63 7.55 -5.93 -4.25
N GLU A 64 6.75 -5.12 -4.93
CA GLU A 64 6.59 -5.19 -6.39
C GLU A 64 7.93 -4.99 -7.09
N ARG A 65 8.68 -3.95 -6.73
CA ARG A 65 10.01 -3.69 -7.28
C ARG A 65 10.96 -4.87 -7.07
N LEU A 66 10.96 -5.48 -5.89
CA LEU A 66 11.79 -6.65 -5.59
C LEU A 66 11.51 -7.78 -6.58
N TYR A 67 10.24 -8.15 -6.79
CA TYR A 67 9.88 -9.23 -7.72
C TYR A 67 10.03 -8.84 -9.20
N GLN A 68 10.12 -7.55 -9.53
CA GLN A 68 10.44 -7.10 -10.89
C GLN A 68 11.94 -7.12 -11.18
N THR A 69 12.78 -6.89 -10.17
CA THR A 69 14.21 -6.60 -10.37
C THR A 69 15.15 -7.70 -9.87
N ASP A 70 14.76 -8.49 -8.87
CA ASP A 70 15.59 -9.55 -8.30
C ASP A 70 15.28 -10.92 -8.92
N PRO A 71 16.21 -11.50 -9.71
CA PRO A 71 16.03 -12.83 -10.30
C PRO A 71 15.86 -13.94 -9.27
N ARG A 72 16.44 -13.81 -8.07
CA ARG A 72 16.32 -14.83 -7.01
C ARG A 72 14.91 -14.87 -6.45
N ALA A 73 14.30 -13.70 -6.22
CA ALA A 73 12.91 -13.59 -5.80
C ALA A 73 11.97 -14.20 -6.86
N GLN A 74 12.19 -13.87 -8.14
CA GLN A 74 11.44 -14.44 -9.27
C GLN A 74 11.56 -15.97 -9.34
N GLN A 75 12.78 -16.49 -9.21
CA GLN A 75 13.03 -17.93 -9.20
C GLN A 75 12.39 -18.63 -8.00
N GLY A 76 12.47 -18.02 -6.81
CA GLY A 76 11.81 -18.50 -5.60
C GLY A 76 10.30 -18.61 -5.76
N LEU A 77 9.67 -17.59 -6.36
CA LEU A 77 8.24 -17.59 -6.67
C LEU A 77 7.86 -18.69 -7.67
N ALA A 78 8.55 -18.75 -8.81
CA ALA A 78 8.28 -19.76 -9.84
C ALA A 78 8.44 -21.19 -9.28
N ARG A 79 9.48 -21.41 -8.48
CA ARG A 79 9.75 -22.70 -7.85
C ARG A 79 8.70 -23.06 -6.80
N SER A 80 8.25 -22.10 -6.01
CA SER A 80 7.17 -22.29 -5.03
C SER A 80 5.88 -22.72 -5.72
N VAL A 81 5.51 -22.05 -6.81
CA VAL A 81 4.36 -22.42 -7.64
C VAL A 81 4.50 -23.87 -8.14
N ASP A 82 5.67 -24.23 -8.67
CA ASP A 82 5.92 -25.58 -9.20
C ASP A 82 5.80 -26.68 -8.14
N LEU A 83 6.38 -26.46 -6.97
CA LEU A 83 6.35 -27.43 -5.87
C LEU A 83 4.92 -27.66 -5.39
N ILE A 84 4.15 -26.58 -5.21
CA ILE A 84 2.76 -26.68 -4.74
C ILE A 84 1.88 -27.35 -5.80
N VAL A 85 2.03 -26.98 -7.08
CA VAL A 85 1.28 -27.64 -8.17
C VAL A 85 1.60 -29.13 -8.25
N ARG A 86 2.87 -29.52 -8.11
CA ARG A 86 3.29 -30.93 -8.07
C ARG A 86 2.65 -31.66 -6.89
N SER A 87 2.76 -31.09 -5.69
CA SER A 87 2.16 -31.67 -4.47
C SER A 87 0.67 -31.91 -4.65
N VAL A 88 -0.10 -30.94 -5.15
CA VAL A 88 -1.55 -31.09 -5.37
C VAL A 88 -1.85 -32.15 -6.44
N ARG A 89 -1.06 -32.23 -7.52
CA ARG A 89 -1.22 -33.27 -8.56
C ARG A 89 -0.91 -34.66 -8.05
N ASP A 90 0.03 -34.78 -7.12
CA ASP A 90 0.43 -36.03 -6.46
C ASP A 90 -0.47 -36.36 -5.25
N ALA A 91 -1.69 -35.81 -5.21
CA ALA A 91 -2.68 -35.98 -4.14
C ALA A 91 -2.19 -35.56 -2.74
N GLY A 92 -1.20 -34.68 -2.69
CA GLY A 92 -0.76 -33.97 -1.49
C GLY A 92 -1.52 -32.65 -1.31
N LYS A 93 -1.06 -31.85 -0.36
CA LYS A 93 -1.62 -30.52 -0.07
C LYS A 93 -0.54 -29.52 0.31
N LEU A 94 -0.91 -28.25 0.28
CA LEU A 94 -0.14 -27.18 0.91
C LEU A 94 -0.43 -27.16 2.43
N VAL A 95 0.59 -27.28 3.26
CA VAL A 95 0.48 -27.08 4.70
C VAL A 95 0.98 -25.67 5.02
N VAL A 96 0.10 -24.78 5.50
CA VAL A 96 0.49 -23.41 5.87
C VAL A 96 0.73 -23.35 7.37
N CYS A 97 1.87 -22.81 7.79
CA CYS A 97 2.29 -22.77 9.18
C CYS A 97 2.81 -21.39 9.58
N GLY A 98 2.42 -20.91 10.76
CA GLY A 98 2.88 -19.63 11.31
C GLY A 98 2.31 -19.37 12.70
N VAL A 99 2.95 -18.45 13.43
CA VAL A 99 2.53 -18.03 14.79
C VAL A 99 2.01 -16.59 14.79
N GLY A 100 1.20 -16.26 15.80
CA GLY A 100 0.75 -14.88 16.03
C GLY A 100 0.04 -14.24 14.82
N LYS A 101 0.44 -13.02 14.47
CA LYS A 101 -0.13 -12.29 13.32
C LYS A 101 0.19 -12.99 12.00
N SER A 102 1.41 -13.51 11.83
CA SER A 102 1.78 -14.33 10.66
C SER A 102 0.91 -15.59 10.53
N GLY A 103 0.55 -16.23 11.64
CA GLY A 103 -0.40 -17.35 11.66
C GLY A 103 -1.80 -16.96 11.20
N LYS A 104 -2.29 -15.77 11.58
CA LYS A 104 -3.58 -15.24 11.10
C LYS A 104 -3.56 -14.99 9.58
N ILE A 105 -2.47 -14.43 9.06
CA ILE A 105 -2.26 -14.29 7.61
C ILE A 105 -2.22 -15.66 6.94
N GLY A 106 -1.54 -16.64 7.54
CA GLY A 106 -1.50 -18.02 7.06
C GLY A 106 -2.87 -18.67 6.93
N ARG A 107 -3.78 -18.45 7.88
CA ARG A 107 -5.18 -18.92 7.78
C ARG A 107 -5.94 -18.25 6.64
N LYS A 108 -5.75 -16.94 6.41
CA LYS A 108 -6.34 -16.26 5.25
C LYS A 108 -5.82 -16.86 3.94
N ILE A 109 -4.50 -17.06 3.84
CA ILE A 109 -3.87 -17.67 2.66
C ILE A 109 -4.44 -19.08 2.43
N GLU A 110 -4.50 -19.92 3.47
CA GLU A 110 -5.08 -21.26 3.38
C GLU A 110 -6.53 -21.25 2.91
N ALA A 111 -7.37 -20.36 3.45
CA ALA A 111 -8.74 -20.18 2.97
C ALA A 111 -8.79 -19.75 1.49
N THR A 112 -7.90 -18.85 1.06
CA THR A 112 -7.82 -18.38 -0.33
C THR A 112 -7.40 -19.51 -1.28
N MET A 113 -6.42 -20.32 -0.87
CA MET A 113 -5.97 -21.51 -1.61
C MET A 113 -7.14 -22.50 -1.80
N ASN A 114 -7.84 -22.82 -0.72
CA ASN A 114 -8.98 -23.75 -0.75
C ASN A 114 -10.13 -23.22 -1.64
N SER A 115 -10.45 -21.93 -1.57
CA SER A 115 -11.43 -21.28 -2.47
C SER A 115 -11.05 -21.41 -3.95
N LEU A 116 -9.76 -21.43 -4.26
CA LEU A 116 -9.25 -21.60 -5.63
C LEU A 116 -8.98 -23.06 -6.00
N GLY A 117 -9.44 -24.03 -5.20
CA GLY A 117 -9.27 -25.46 -5.45
C GLY A 117 -7.84 -25.97 -5.30
N ILE A 118 -7.01 -25.26 -4.54
CA ILE A 118 -5.67 -25.69 -4.13
C ILE A 118 -5.83 -26.27 -2.73
N HIS A 119 -5.76 -27.60 -2.61
CA HIS A 119 -5.96 -28.26 -1.32
C HIS A 119 -4.90 -27.79 -0.32
N SER A 120 -5.35 -27.17 0.77
CA SER A 120 -4.51 -26.54 1.77
C SER A 120 -5.03 -26.79 3.18
N ALA A 121 -4.14 -26.87 4.16
CA ALA A 121 -4.48 -26.98 5.58
C ALA A 121 -3.56 -26.11 6.44
N PHE A 122 -4.10 -25.48 7.47
CA PHE A 122 -3.31 -24.70 8.42
C PHE A 122 -2.81 -25.58 9.57
N LEU A 123 -1.52 -25.49 9.90
CA LEU A 123 -0.88 -26.19 11.01
C LEU A 123 -0.27 -25.16 11.97
N HIS A 124 -0.74 -25.11 13.21
CA HIS A 124 -0.09 -24.29 14.23
C HIS A 124 1.19 -25.00 14.72
N PRO A 125 2.37 -24.36 14.73
CA PRO A 125 3.62 -25.07 15.00
C PRO A 125 3.72 -25.61 16.43
N THR A 126 3.13 -24.93 17.41
CA THR A 126 3.06 -25.45 18.78
C THR A 126 2.22 -26.72 18.86
N GLU A 127 1.07 -26.78 18.18
CA GLU A 127 0.20 -27.96 18.17
C GLU A 127 0.85 -29.12 17.39
N ALA A 128 1.60 -28.79 16.33
CA ALA A 128 2.36 -29.77 15.57
C ALA A 128 3.32 -30.58 16.45
N LEU A 129 4.06 -29.88 17.33
CA LEU A 129 4.97 -30.50 18.29
C LEU A 129 4.25 -31.31 19.39
N HIS A 130 2.93 -31.19 19.51
CA HIS A 130 2.11 -31.92 20.48
C HIS A 130 1.16 -32.95 19.84
N GLY A 131 1.35 -33.30 18.55
CA GLY A 131 0.65 -34.42 17.91
C GLY A 131 0.12 -34.11 16.51
N ASP A 132 -0.10 -32.85 16.18
CA ASP A 132 -0.69 -32.46 14.89
C ASP A 132 0.29 -32.56 13.71
N LEU A 133 1.56 -32.90 13.97
CA LEU A 133 2.53 -33.17 12.90
C LEU A 133 2.07 -34.30 11.96
N GLY A 134 1.22 -35.21 12.43
CA GLY A 134 0.58 -36.24 11.59
C GLY A 134 -0.28 -35.69 10.45
N LEU A 135 -0.60 -34.38 10.47
CA LEU A 135 -1.21 -33.69 9.34
C LEU A 135 -0.29 -33.66 8.12
N VAL A 136 1.04 -33.61 8.30
CA VAL A 136 2.03 -33.52 7.22
C VAL A 136 2.32 -34.89 6.63
N ARG A 137 2.16 -35.02 5.31
CA ARG A 137 2.42 -36.25 4.55
C ARG A 137 3.64 -36.09 3.63
N PRO A 138 4.31 -37.18 3.23
CA PRO A 138 5.52 -37.10 2.40
C PRO A 138 5.38 -36.40 1.04
N ASN A 139 4.16 -36.35 0.49
CA ASN A 139 3.82 -35.71 -0.78
C ASN A 139 3.31 -34.26 -0.62
N ASP A 140 3.29 -33.73 0.60
CA ASP A 140 2.87 -32.36 0.87
C ASP A 140 3.99 -31.36 0.56
N THR A 141 3.63 -30.08 0.53
CA THR A 141 4.57 -28.94 0.57
C THR A 141 4.21 -28.06 1.75
N ILE A 142 5.19 -27.57 2.50
CA ILE A 142 4.94 -26.72 3.67
C ILE A 142 5.36 -25.27 3.39
N LEU A 143 4.48 -24.33 3.72
CA LEU A 143 4.72 -22.89 3.68
C LEU A 143 4.84 -22.37 5.12
N LEU A 144 6.05 -21.98 5.52
CA LEU A 144 6.35 -21.36 6.80
C LEU A 144 6.31 -19.84 6.66
N ILE A 145 5.50 -19.18 7.49
CA ILE A 145 5.33 -17.72 7.47
C ILE A 145 5.91 -17.14 8.75
N SER A 146 6.99 -16.37 8.62
CA SER A 146 7.61 -15.64 9.74
C SER A 146 8.39 -14.46 9.19
N PHE A 147 7.98 -13.24 9.57
CA PHE A 147 8.68 -12.04 9.13
C PHE A 147 10.18 -12.10 9.49
N SER A 148 10.53 -12.43 10.73
CA SER A 148 11.93 -12.49 11.19
C SER A 148 12.71 -13.73 10.72
N GLY A 149 12.04 -14.76 10.20
CA GLY A 149 12.66 -16.06 9.88
C GLY A 149 13.23 -16.81 11.09
N ARG A 150 12.94 -16.36 12.32
CA ARG A 150 13.59 -16.82 13.57
C ARG A 150 12.61 -17.23 14.66
N SER A 151 11.32 -17.36 14.34
CA SER A 151 10.31 -17.78 15.32
C SER A 151 10.69 -19.13 15.94
N PRO A 152 10.87 -19.21 17.28
CA PRO A 152 11.39 -20.41 17.93
C PRO A 152 10.50 -21.64 17.73
N GLU A 153 9.19 -21.46 17.64
CA GLU A 153 8.22 -22.53 17.38
C GLU A 153 8.41 -23.14 15.99
N LEU A 154 8.67 -22.31 14.98
CA LEU A 154 8.92 -22.78 13.61
C LEU A 154 10.31 -23.42 13.49
N ILE A 155 11.33 -22.84 14.13
CA ILE A 155 12.68 -23.42 14.14
C ILE A 155 12.67 -24.80 14.81
N SER A 156 11.95 -24.93 15.93
CA SER A 156 11.81 -26.20 16.64
C SER A 156 11.04 -27.25 15.84
N LEU A 157 10.17 -26.84 14.92
CA LEU A 157 9.42 -27.74 14.05
C LEU A 157 10.31 -28.37 12.95
N LEU A 158 11.32 -27.64 12.45
CA LEU A 158 12.10 -28.06 11.27
C LEU A 158 12.69 -29.47 11.34
N PRO A 159 13.31 -29.92 12.45
CA PRO A 159 13.90 -31.27 12.53
C PRO A 159 12.89 -32.41 12.44
N HIS A 160 11.61 -32.11 12.66
CA HIS A 160 10.52 -33.09 12.66
C HIS A 160 9.78 -33.14 11.32
N LEU A 161 10.04 -32.21 10.40
CA LEU A 161 9.48 -32.25 9.06
C LEU A 161 10.16 -33.38 8.25
N PRO A 162 9.40 -34.17 7.47
CA PRO A 162 10.00 -35.19 6.61
C PRO A 162 10.93 -34.54 5.58
N ALA A 163 12.14 -35.08 5.40
CA ALA A 163 13.13 -34.53 4.46
C ALA A 163 12.65 -34.52 2.99
N THR A 164 11.62 -35.29 2.66
CA THR A 164 10.98 -35.32 1.33
C THR A 164 10.03 -34.15 1.09
N VAL A 165 9.58 -33.47 2.15
CA VAL A 165 8.61 -32.38 2.07
C VAL A 165 9.35 -31.08 1.75
N PRO A 166 9.05 -30.41 0.62
CA PRO A 166 9.63 -29.12 0.32
C PRO A 166 9.18 -28.05 1.32
N VAL A 167 10.11 -27.20 1.74
CA VAL A 167 9.88 -26.10 2.68
C VAL A 167 9.98 -24.78 1.93
N ILE A 168 8.88 -24.03 1.90
CA ILE A 168 8.82 -22.67 1.40
C ILE A 168 8.80 -21.74 2.62
N ALA A 169 9.75 -20.81 2.72
CA ALA A 169 9.83 -19.83 3.80
C ALA A 169 9.45 -18.43 3.28
N LEU A 170 8.35 -17.87 3.77
CA LEU A 170 7.93 -16.49 3.53
C LEU A 170 8.45 -15.62 4.69
N THR A 171 9.49 -14.82 4.42
CA THR A 171 10.23 -14.06 5.45
C THR A 171 10.81 -12.75 4.90
N SER A 172 11.28 -11.84 5.77
CA SER A 172 11.97 -10.61 5.34
C SER A 172 13.38 -10.84 4.79
N HIS A 173 13.95 -12.04 4.94
CA HIS A 173 15.25 -12.37 4.36
C HIS A 173 15.20 -12.29 2.84
N THR A 174 16.28 -11.78 2.24
CA THR A 174 16.44 -11.70 0.77
C THR A 174 17.40 -12.75 0.22
N ASP A 175 18.20 -13.39 1.07
CA ASP A 175 19.11 -14.48 0.70
C ASP A 175 18.77 -15.77 1.45
N PRO A 176 18.51 -16.90 0.76
CA PRO A 176 18.21 -18.18 1.37
C PRO A 176 19.25 -18.64 2.40
N SER A 177 20.53 -18.34 2.17
CA SER A 177 21.64 -18.73 3.06
C SER A 177 21.56 -18.06 4.43
N THR A 178 20.88 -16.91 4.52
CA THR A 178 20.72 -16.14 5.76
C THR A 178 19.46 -16.51 6.52
N CYS A 179 18.53 -17.25 5.91
CA CYS A 179 17.22 -17.58 6.46
C CYS A 179 17.29 -18.84 7.35
N PRO A 180 17.12 -18.73 8.68
CA PRO A 180 17.25 -19.88 9.58
C PRO A 180 16.18 -20.96 9.35
N LEU A 181 15.00 -20.58 8.85
CA LEU A 181 13.95 -21.53 8.46
C LEU A 181 14.35 -22.47 7.32
N LEU A 182 15.38 -22.12 6.54
CA LEU A 182 15.86 -22.92 5.43
C LEU A 182 17.16 -23.68 5.77
N SER A 183 17.66 -23.61 7.00
CA SER A 183 18.93 -24.21 7.41
C SER A 183 19.03 -25.72 7.13
N LEU A 184 17.97 -26.49 7.46
CA LEU A 184 17.95 -27.95 7.27
C LEU A 184 17.57 -28.38 5.84
N HIS A 185 16.64 -27.66 5.20
CA HIS A 185 16.08 -28.07 3.90
C HIS A 185 16.78 -27.39 2.71
N GLY A 186 17.46 -26.26 2.94
CA GLY A 186 18.21 -25.53 1.92
C GLY A 186 19.40 -26.32 1.39
N GLN A 187 20.09 -27.09 2.25
CA GLN A 187 21.22 -27.93 1.83
C GLN A 187 20.80 -29.07 0.90
N SER A 188 19.62 -29.65 1.12
CA SER A 188 19.03 -30.69 0.28
C SER A 188 18.38 -30.15 -1.00
N GLY A 189 18.42 -28.83 -1.22
CA GLY A 189 17.69 -28.15 -2.28
C GLY A 189 16.18 -28.14 -2.07
N MET A 190 15.63 -28.66 -0.98
CA MET A 190 14.18 -28.69 -0.70
C MET A 190 13.66 -27.40 -0.04
N GLY A 191 14.56 -26.47 0.30
CA GLY A 191 14.24 -25.14 0.78
C GLY A 191 14.05 -24.12 -0.35
N VAL A 192 13.00 -23.31 -0.27
CA VAL A 192 12.73 -22.18 -1.16
C VAL A 192 12.43 -20.94 -0.33
N LEU A 193 13.08 -19.83 -0.65
CA LEU A 193 12.80 -18.54 -0.03
C LEU A 193 11.77 -17.77 -0.87
N LEU A 194 10.76 -17.24 -0.22
CA LEU A 194 9.88 -16.20 -0.73
C LEU A 194 10.16 -14.91 0.05
N PRO A 195 11.03 -14.03 -0.48
CA PRO A 195 11.39 -12.81 0.22
C PRO A 195 10.20 -11.85 0.25
N SER A 196 9.95 -11.29 1.43
CA SER A 196 8.90 -10.31 1.72
C SER A 196 9.41 -9.22 2.68
N PRO A 197 10.54 -8.54 2.38
CA PRO A 197 11.02 -7.43 3.19
C PRO A 197 10.05 -6.24 3.12
N ILE A 198 10.05 -5.44 4.19
CA ILE A 198 9.42 -4.12 4.20
C ILE A 198 10.49 -3.06 3.97
N HIS A 199 10.09 -1.94 3.38
CA HIS A 199 11.00 -0.84 3.03
C HIS A 199 11.64 -0.15 4.25
N GLU A 200 10.95 -0.21 5.40
CA GLU A 200 11.36 0.39 6.67
C GLU A 200 10.72 -0.39 7.81
N ASP A 201 11.41 -0.51 8.94
CA ASP A 201 10.88 -1.18 10.13
C ASP A 201 9.65 -0.45 10.68
N GLU A 202 8.67 -1.21 11.17
CA GLU A 202 7.40 -0.67 11.70
C GLU A 202 7.62 0.23 12.92
N GLU A 203 8.64 -0.06 13.73
CA GLU A 203 9.02 0.79 14.86
C GLU A 203 9.54 2.16 14.40
N VAL A 204 10.25 2.21 13.28
CA VAL A 204 10.77 3.46 12.70
C VAL A 204 9.65 4.24 12.02
N SER A 205 8.86 3.56 11.18
CA SER A 205 7.81 4.19 10.39
C SER A 205 6.60 4.60 11.22
N LEU A 206 6.19 3.80 12.21
CA LEU A 206 4.93 3.98 12.96
C LEU A 206 5.14 4.25 14.45
N GLY A 207 6.38 4.22 14.95
CA GLY A 207 6.69 4.39 16.37
C GLY A 207 6.31 3.19 17.25
N VAL A 208 5.83 2.09 16.65
CA VAL A 208 5.43 0.85 17.35
C VAL A 208 5.82 -0.36 16.52
N SER A 209 6.40 -1.39 17.15
CA SER A 209 6.83 -2.63 16.48
C SER A 209 5.65 -3.59 16.19
N ALA A 210 4.44 -3.05 16.01
CA ALA A 210 3.24 -3.85 15.77
C ALA A 210 3.18 -4.29 14.29
N PRO A 211 3.06 -5.61 13.99
CA PRO A 211 2.97 -6.09 12.61
C PRO A 211 1.77 -5.50 11.88
N THR A 212 2.07 -4.72 10.84
CA THR A 212 1.14 -3.97 9.98
C THR A 212 1.62 -4.14 8.53
N SER A 213 2.61 -3.35 8.10
CA SER A 213 3.26 -3.45 6.78
C SER A 213 3.77 -4.85 6.49
N SER A 214 4.41 -5.49 7.46
CA SER A 214 4.93 -6.86 7.35
C SER A 214 3.82 -7.88 7.08
N THR A 215 2.67 -7.73 7.73
CA THR A 215 1.50 -8.60 7.52
C THR A 215 0.81 -8.33 6.19
N THR A 216 0.73 -7.07 5.75
CA THR A 216 0.14 -6.67 4.47
C THR A 216 0.96 -7.19 3.29
N VAL A 217 2.29 -7.07 3.36
CA VAL A 217 3.21 -7.63 2.35
C VAL A 217 3.09 -9.15 2.28
N ALA A 218 3.07 -9.85 3.43
CA ALA A 218 2.92 -11.31 3.46
C ALA A 218 1.57 -11.77 2.88
N LEU A 219 0.48 -11.05 3.18
CA LEU A 219 -0.84 -11.33 2.64
C LEU A 219 -0.88 -11.12 1.13
N CYS A 220 -0.36 -10.00 0.63
CA CYS A 220 -0.30 -9.70 -0.80
C CYS A 220 0.47 -10.77 -1.57
N LEU A 221 1.65 -11.18 -1.07
CA LEU A 221 2.45 -12.23 -1.69
C LEU A 221 1.74 -13.59 -1.66
N GLY A 222 1.03 -13.90 -0.57
CA GLY A 222 0.21 -15.10 -0.47
C GLY A 222 -0.93 -15.15 -1.48
N ASP A 223 -1.62 -14.03 -1.70
CA ASP A 223 -2.68 -13.92 -2.70
C ASP A 223 -2.12 -14.02 -4.13
N ALA A 224 -0.99 -13.37 -4.41
CA ALA A 224 -0.29 -13.48 -5.68
C ALA A 224 0.13 -14.93 -5.97
N LEU A 225 0.67 -15.63 -4.96
CA LEU A 225 1.04 -17.04 -5.04
C LEU A 225 -0.19 -17.92 -5.34
N ALA A 226 -1.30 -17.71 -4.63
CA ALA A 226 -2.54 -18.47 -4.83
C ALA A 226 -3.09 -18.34 -6.26
N ILE A 227 -3.15 -17.12 -6.78
CA ILE A 227 -3.61 -16.86 -8.16
C ILE A 227 -2.67 -17.48 -9.20
N ALA A 228 -1.35 -17.39 -8.98
CA ALA A 228 -0.37 -18.00 -9.87
C ALA A 228 -0.49 -19.54 -9.92
N ILE A 229 -0.66 -20.18 -8.76
CA ILE A 229 -0.87 -21.63 -8.66
C ILE A 229 -2.19 -22.01 -9.34
N ALA A 230 -3.29 -21.32 -9.04
CA ALA A 230 -4.61 -21.63 -9.60
C ALA A 230 -4.59 -21.59 -11.15
N ARG A 231 -3.95 -20.56 -11.73
CA ARG A 231 -3.77 -20.44 -13.19
C ARG A 231 -2.97 -21.60 -13.78
N LYS A 232 -1.95 -22.10 -13.07
CA LYS A 232 -1.12 -23.22 -13.52
C LYS A 232 -1.78 -24.59 -13.31
N LEU A 233 -2.62 -24.70 -12.28
CA LEU A 233 -3.33 -25.94 -11.95
C LEU A 233 -4.53 -26.16 -12.86
N HIS A 234 -5.31 -25.11 -13.12
CA HIS A 234 -6.59 -25.16 -13.81
C HIS A 234 -6.47 -24.71 -15.27
N THR A 235 -5.82 -25.54 -16.09
CA THR A 235 -5.57 -25.25 -17.51
C THR A 235 -6.60 -25.89 -18.46
N THR A 236 -7.58 -26.62 -17.93
CA THR A 236 -8.60 -27.29 -18.74
C THR A 236 -9.55 -26.25 -19.36
N PRO A 237 -9.77 -26.27 -20.69
CA PRO A 237 -10.73 -25.38 -21.33
C PRO A 237 -12.11 -25.46 -20.68
N GLY A 238 -12.70 -24.30 -20.34
CA GLY A 238 -14.00 -24.22 -19.65
C GLY A 238 -13.99 -24.62 -18.18
N ARG A 239 -12.81 -24.81 -17.58
CA ARG A 239 -12.64 -25.06 -16.13
C ARG A 239 -11.43 -24.29 -15.61
N GLY A 240 -11.46 -22.97 -15.76
CA GLY A 240 -10.42 -22.07 -15.26
C GLY A 240 -10.57 -21.78 -13.76
N PRO A 241 -9.67 -20.96 -13.19
CA PRO A 241 -9.74 -20.56 -11.78
C PRO A 241 -11.09 -19.97 -11.35
N ALA A 242 -11.74 -19.19 -12.23
CA ALA A 242 -13.06 -18.60 -11.96
C ALA A 242 -14.15 -19.67 -11.83
N ASP A 243 -14.11 -20.73 -12.64
CA ASP A 243 -15.09 -21.81 -12.61
C ASP A 243 -14.93 -22.68 -11.38
N ILE A 244 -13.68 -22.97 -11.00
CA ILE A 244 -13.35 -23.67 -9.76
C ILE A 244 -13.83 -22.87 -8.56
N PHE A 245 -13.52 -21.57 -8.52
CA PHE A 245 -13.99 -20.69 -7.47
C PHE A 245 -15.53 -20.73 -7.36
N ARG A 246 -16.24 -20.59 -8.48
CA ARG A 246 -17.71 -20.69 -8.50
C ARG A 246 -18.22 -22.01 -7.90
N SER A 247 -17.59 -23.13 -8.23
CA SER A 247 -17.99 -24.45 -7.73
C SER A 247 -17.81 -24.65 -6.22
N HIS A 248 -16.85 -23.94 -5.61
CA HIS A 248 -16.59 -24.02 -4.17
C HIS A 248 -17.39 -23.00 -3.33
N HIS A 249 -18.22 -22.17 -3.96
CA HIS A 249 -19.03 -21.15 -3.28
C HIS A 249 -20.54 -21.29 -3.54
N PRO A 250 -21.17 -22.43 -3.16
CA PRO A 250 -22.57 -22.71 -3.47
C PRO A 250 -23.60 -21.79 -2.77
N GLY A 251 -23.21 -21.10 -1.68
CA GLY A 251 -24.12 -20.27 -0.88
C GLY A 251 -23.84 -18.76 -0.89
N GLY A 252 -22.89 -18.28 -1.70
CA GLY A 252 -22.42 -16.88 -1.64
C GLY A 252 -22.87 -16.03 -2.83
N ALA A 253 -23.10 -14.73 -2.59
CA ALA A 253 -23.39 -13.74 -3.63
C ALA A 253 -22.34 -13.68 -4.75
N ILE A 254 -21.07 -14.00 -4.43
CA ILE A 254 -19.94 -13.99 -5.38
C ILE A 254 -20.05 -15.13 -6.40
N GLY A 255 -20.57 -16.31 -6.01
CA GLY A 255 -20.84 -17.41 -6.94
C GLY A 255 -22.01 -17.12 -7.88
N ALA A 256 -23.01 -16.37 -7.40
CA ALA A 256 -24.18 -15.95 -8.17
C ALA A 256 -23.86 -14.84 -9.19
N ALA A 257 -23.05 -13.85 -8.83
CA ALA A 257 -22.70 -12.72 -9.70
C ALA A 257 -21.92 -13.16 -10.97
N ALA A 258 -21.06 -14.18 -10.86
CA ALA A 258 -20.32 -14.72 -11.99
C ALA A 258 -21.11 -15.74 -12.83
N ALA A 259 -22.33 -16.12 -12.43
CA ALA A 259 -23.20 -17.01 -13.19
C ALA A 259 -24.04 -16.27 -14.25
N VAL A 260 -24.21 -14.95 -14.09
CA VAL A 260 -25.04 -14.12 -14.98
C VAL A 260 -24.32 -13.77 -16.29
N ALA A 261 -22.99 -13.92 -16.37
CA ALA A 261 -22.21 -13.58 -17.57
C ALA A 261 -22.28 -14.64 -18.68
N THR A 262 -22.78 -15.85 -18.42
CA THR A 262 -22.87 -16.92 -19.42
C THR A 262 -24.30 -17.46 -19.53
N GLY A 263 -25.13 -16.83 -20.38
CA GLY A 263 -26.39 -17.41 -20.88
C GLY A 263 -27.59 -16.45 -20.91
N THR A 264 -28.05 -16.11 -22.12
CA THR A 264 -29.33 -15.43 -22.39
C THR A 264 -30.50 -16.45 -22.43
N PRO A 265 -31.76 -16.01 -22.66
CA PRO A 265 -32.81 -15.80 -21.65
C PRO A 265 -33.86 -16.92 -21.64
N LEU A 266 -34.47 -17.22 -20.49
CA LEU A 266 -35.75 -17.95 -20.50
C LEU A 266 -36.63 -17.62 -19.27
N THR A 267 -37.73 -16.93 -19.56
CA THR A 267 -39.07 -17.00 -18.94
C THR A 267 -39.21 -17.14 -17.42
N THR A 268 -39.75 -16.08 -16.81
CA THR A 268 -40.60 -16.08 -15.61
C THR A 268 -41.86 -16.96 -15.80
N PRO A 269 -42.50 -17.50 -14.73
CA PRO A 269 -43.06 -16.67 -13.64
C PRO A 269 -42.93 -17.16 -12.20
N SER A 270 -42.98 -16.14 -11.32
CA SER A 270 -43.58 -16.08 -9.98
C SER A 270 -42.96 -16.92 -8.86
N SER A 271 -42.26 -16.26 -7.94
CA SER A 271 -42.73 -16.09 -6.56
C SER A 271 -42.04 -14.90 -5.91
N CYS A 272 -42.84 -14.05 -5.30
CA CYS A 272 -42.49 -12.84 -4.60
C CYS A 272 -41.97 -13.15 -3.18
N VAL A 273 -40.80 -12.63 -2.81
CA VAL A 273 -40.49 -12.23 -1.44
C VAL A 273 -39.60 -10.98 -1.48
N SER A 274 -40.15 -9.88 -1.00
CA SER A 274 -39.47 -8.61 -0.82
C SER A 274 -38.59 -8.65 0.44
N SER A 275 -37.34 -8.19 0.34
CA SER A 275 -36.68 -7.53 1.47
C SER A 275 -35.69 -6.48 0.95
N THR A 276 -36.10 -5.23 1.16
CA THR A 276 -35.39 -3.95 1.22
C THR A 276 -33.90 -3.93 0.84
N THR A 277 -33.62 -3.34 -0.33
CA THR A 277 -32.29 -2.93 -0.82
C THR A 277 -31.80 -1.67 -0.10
N PHE A 278 -30.56 -1.72 0.38
CA PHE A 278 -29.72 -0.53 0.61
C PHE A 278 -29.08 -0.16 -0.74
N ASP A 279 -29.37 1.02 -1.26
CA ASP A 279 -28.69 1.58 -2.43
C ASP A 279 -27.27 2.00 -2.04
N SER A 280 -26.27 1.54 -2.80
CA SER A 280 -24.94 2.12 -2.83
C SER A 280 -24.60 2.43 -4.29
N PRO A 281 -24.04 3.62 -4.58
CA PRO A 281 -23.84 4.05 -5.96
C PRO A 281 -22.70 3.26 -6.61
N SER A 282 -23.04 2.64 -7.74
CA SER A 282 -22.13 1.99 -8.67
C SER A 282 -21.28 3.04 -9.40
N SER A 283 -19.95 2.93 -9.27
CA SER A 283 -19.02 3.41 -10.29
C SER A 283 -18.39 2.19 -10.95
N SER A 284 -18.90 1.88 -12.13
CA SER A 284 -18.49 0.76 -12.97
C SER A 284 -17.20 1.12 -13.71
N ILE A 285 -16.09 0.50 -13.31
CA ILE A 285 -14.95 0.28 -14.21
C ILE A 285 -15.06 -1.16 -14.70
N SER A 286 -15.65 -1.32 -15.88
CA SER A 286 -15.67 -2.58 -16.61
C SER A 286 -14.28 -2.84 -17.20
N LEU A 287 -13.59 -3.87 -16.73
CA LEU A 287 -12.42 -4.41 -17.44
C LEU A 287 -12.90 -5.51 -18.41
N PRO A 288 -12.58 -5.46 -19.71
CA PRO A 288 -12.99 -6.48 -20.66
C PRO A 288 -12.11 -7.72 -20.52
N TRP A 289 -12.70 -8.89 -20.25
CA TRP A 289 -11.98 -10.17 -20.21
C TRP A 289 -12.49 -11.21 -21.22
N GLU A 290 -13.25 -10.81 -22.23
CA GLU A 290 -13.70 -11.71 -23.30
C GLU A 290 -13.27 -11.16 -24.67
N ASP A 291 -12.20 -11.73 -25.23
CA ASP A 291 -12.03 -12.09 -26.65
C ASP A 291 -10.56 -12.41 -26.97
N LEU A 292 -10.15 -13.66 -26.75
CA LEU A 292 -8.92 -14.22 -27.35
C LEU A 292 -9.15 -15.70 -27.72
N SER A 293 -10.09 -15.95 -28.62
CA SER A 293 -10.23 -17.22 -29.35
C SER A 293 -10.03 -16.98 -30.86
N GLY A 294 -8.82 -16.55 -31.21
CA GLY A 294 -8.40 -16.42 -32.61
C GLY A 294 -6.88 -16.52 -32.70
N SER A 295 -6.38 -17.35 -33.62
CA SER A 295 -4.95 -17.61 -33.84
C SER A 295 -4.18 -16.31 -34.02
N THR A 296 -3.58 -15.83 -32.94
CA THR A 296 -2.67 -14.69 -32.94
C THR A 296 -1.60 -15.04 -31.94
N SER A 297 -0.35 -14.97 -32.37
CA SER A 297 0.84 -15.15 -31.56
C SER A 297 0.65 -14.57 -30.16
N ILE A 298 0.90 -15.41 -29.14
CA ILE A 298 0.99 -15.01 -27.74
C ILE A 298 1.78 -13.69 -27.69
N PRO A 299 1.22 -12.57 -27.19
CA PRO A 299 1.99 -11.35 -27.10
C PRO A 299 3.16 -11.64 -26.17
N TYR A 300 4.38 -11.47 -26.70
CA TYR A 300 5.59 -11.45 -25.91
C TYR A 300 5.34 -10.52 -24.72
N PHE A 301 5.44 -11.07 -23.50
CA PHE A 301 5.66 -10.25 -22.32
C PHE A 301 6.75 -9.25 -22.68
N THR A 302 6.44 -7.96 -22.59
CA THR A 302 7.37 -6.89 -22.95
C THR A 302 8.60 -7.04 -22.08
N LEU A 303 9.62 -7.74 -22.60
CA LEU A 303 11.00 -7.60 -22.19
C LEU A 303 11.23 -6.09 -22.23
N GLN A 304 11.45 -5.51 -21.05
CA GLN A 304 11.99 -4.16 -20.97
C GLN A 304 13.10 -4.07 -22.00
N SER A 305 13.07 -3.02 -22.82
CA SER A 305 14.12 -2.78 -23.80
C SER A 305 15.48 -2.94 -23.11
N PRO A 306 16.50 -3.50 -23.81
CA PRO A 306 17.84 -3.66 -23.25
C PRO A 306 18.24 -2.39 -22.50
N PRO A 307 18.99 -2.43 -21.38
CA PRO A 307 19.27 -1.25 -20.54
C PRO A 307 19.79 -0.05 -21.34
N GLU A 308 20.43 -0.29 -22.49
CA GLU A 308 20.93 0.69 -23.45
C GLU A 308 19.84 1.46 -24.26
N HIS A 309 18.60 0.99 -24.24
CA HIS A 309 17.46 1.51 -25.01
C HIS A 309 16.30 1.99 -24.13
N ARG A 310 16.44 1.96 -22.79
CA ARG A 310 15.46 2.57 -21.89
C ARG A 310 15.53 4.08 -22.03
N ARG A 311 14.38 4.73 -22.17
CA ARG A 311 14.26 6.20 -22.20
C ARG A 311 13.85 6.73 -20.84
N ILE A 312 13.98 8.04 -20.64
CA ILE A 312 13.52 8.71 -19.42
C ILE A 312 12.00 8.51 -19.31
N PRO A 313 11.49 7.97 -18.19
CA PRO A 313 10.06 7.73 -18.01
C PRO A 313 9.28 9.05 -18.02
N ARG A 314 8.33 9.20 -18.95
CA ARG A 314 7.54 10.44 -19.12
C ARG A 314 6.56 10.70 -17.98
N ASP A 315 6.15 9.66 -17.28
CA ASP A 315 5.31 9.70 -16.07
C ASP A 315 6.00 10.33 -14.86
N LYS A 316 7.34 10.37 -14.87
CA LYS A 316 8.15 11.05 -13.86
C LYS A 316 8.38 12.54 -14.16
N LEU A 317 8.13 12.99 -15.40
CA LEU A 317 8.31 14.39 -15.79
C LEU A 317 7.11 15.25 -15.41
N ILE A 318 7.37 16.46 -14.96
CA ILE A 318 6.35 17.49 -14.72
C ILE A 318 6.48 18.59 -15.77
N SER A 319 5.38 18.91 -16.45
CA SER A 319 5.39 19.97 -17.45
C SER A 319 5.58 21.33 -16.78
N LEU A 320 6.40 22.22 -17.36
CA LEU A 320 6.63 23.57 -16.80
C LEU A 320 5.34 24.37 -16.66
N ASN A 321 4.34 24.13 -17.52
CA ASN A 321 3.05 24.81 -17.48
C ASN A 321 2.16 24.34 -16.32
N GLN A 322 2.49 23.21 -15.69
CA GLN A 322 1.76 22.67 -14.54
C GLN A 322 2.35 23.16 -13.21
N ILE A 323 3.53 23.79 -13.23
CA ILE A 323 4.21 24.24 -12.03
C ILE A 323 3.72 25.65 -11.67
N PRO A 324 3.13 25.84 -10.48
CA PRO A 324 2.68 27.16 -10.05
C PRO A 324 3.87 28.07 -9.70
N THR A 325 3.66 29.38 -9.85
CA THR A 325 4.58 30.41 -9.34
C THR A 325 4.05 30.96 -8.02
N VAL A 326 4.93 31.15 -7.03
CA VAL A 326 4.52 31.73 -5.75
C VAL A 326 4.12 33.17 -5.95
N SER A 327 2.90 33.50 -5.56
CA SER A 327 2.41 34.88 -5.49
C SER A 327 2.60 35.39 -4.06
N ALA A 328 3.35 36.47 -3.88
CA ALA A 328 3.49 37.11 -2.57
C ALA A 328 2.15 37.76 -2.17
N SER A 329 1.72 37.54 -0.93
CA SER A 329 0.41 38.00 -0.45
C SER A 329 0.34 39.51 -0.16
N VAL A 330 1.48 40.22 -0.06
CA VAL A 330 1.51 41.61 0.44
C VAL A 330 2.43 42.59 -0.33
N SER A 331 3.40 42.13 -1.15
CA SER A 331 4.23 43.03 -1.96
C SER A 331 4.70 42.39 -3.27
N ASP A 332 4.67 43.14 -4.38
CA ASP A 332 5.07 42.70 -5.74
C ASP A 332 6.58 42.43 -5.90
N SER A 333 7.32 42.29 -4.80
CA SER A 333 8.75 41.99 -4.83
C SER A 333 9.00 40.49 -4.57
N PRO A 334 9.72 39.77 -5.45
CA PRO A 334 10.06 38.36 -5.25
C PRO A 334 10.94 38.10 -4.02
N SER A 335 11.41 39.16 -3.36
CA SER A 335 12.20 39.14 -2.14
C SER A 335 11.40 38.99 -0.84
N ASP A 336 10.08 39.12 -0.87
CA ASP A 336 9.23 39.10 0.34
C ASP A 336 8.41 37.82 0.50
N VAL A 337 8.74 36.76 -0.26
CA VAL A 337 8.05 35.47 -0.21
C VAL A 337 8.30 34.79 1.13
N ARG A 338 7.22 34.48 1.86
CA ARG A 338 7.29 33.71 3.11
C ARG A 338 7.31 32.22 2.83
N LEU A 339 7.86 31.45 3.77
CA LEU A 339 7.83 30.00 3.72
C LEU A 339 6.38 29.48 3.65
N LEU A 340 5.45 30.11 4.37
CA LEU A 340 4.02 29.80 4.31
C LEU A 340 3.43 29.95 2.89
N ASP A 341 3.76 31.03 2.17
CA ASP A 341 3.25 31.26 0.81
C ASP A 341 3.74 30.17 -0.17
N LEU A 342 4.99 29.74 -0.01
CA LEU A 342 5.58 28.64 -0.77
C LEU A 342 4.85 27.31 -0.48
N LEU A 343 4.60 27.00 0.79
CA LEU A 343 3.94 25.77 1.21
C LEU A 343 2.47 25.74 0.76
N LEU A 344 1.76 26.87 0.89
CA LEU A 344 0.39 27.00 0.40
C LEU A 344 0.34 26.79 -1.11
N THR A 345 1.27 27.38 -1.87
CA THR A 345 1.35 27.21 -3.33
C THR A 345 1.59 25.74 -3.70
N ALA A 346 2.46 25.04 -2.98
CA ALA A 346 2.76 23.62 -3.20
C ALA A 346 1.57 22.69 -2.89
N ILE A 347 0.77 23.02 -1.87
CA ILE A 347 -0.40 22.22 -1.46
C ILE A 347 -1.60 22.46 -2.37
N GLN A 348 -1.81 23.70 -2.82
CA GLN A 348 -2.93 24.07 -3.68
C GLN A 348 -2.83 23.50 -5.10
N HIS A 349 -1.65 23.05 -5.52
CA HIS A 349 -1.40 22.47 -6.84
C HIS A 349 -0.81 21.06 -6.72
N PRO A 350 -1.62 20.05 -6.33
CA PRO A 350 -1.12 18.68 -6.11
C PRO A 350 -0.53 18.03 -7.36
N ASP A 351 -1.01 18.41 -8.55
CA ASP A 351 -0.52 17.92 -9.84
C ASP A 351 0.94 18.34 -10.12
N ALA A 352 1.40 19.44 -9.50
CA ALA A 352 2.77 19.90 -9.61
C ALA A 352 3.74 19.09 -8.74
N LYS A 353 3.28 18.08 -7.97
CA LYS A 353 4.09 17.23 -7.07
C LYS A 353 5.06 18.03 -6.19
N SER A 354 4.61 19.17 -5.66
CA SER A 354 5.41 20.09 -4.82
C SER A 354 6.57 20.81 -5.53
N TRP A 355 6.61 20.81 -6.87
CA TRP A 355 7.44 21.73 -7.63
C TRP A 355 6.82 23.13 -7.58
N VAL A 356 7.66 24.16 -7.38
CA VAL A 356 7.19 25.53 -7.24
C VAL A 356 8.18 26.52 -7.85
N PHE A 357 7.72 27.44 -8.69
CA PHE A 357 8.52 28.56 -9.18
C PHE A 357 8.59 29.69 -8.16
N LEU A 358 9.80 30.13 -7.81
CA LEU A 358 10.03 31.35 -7.04
C LEU A 358 10.01 32.59 -7.94
N SER A 359 10.51 32.43 -9.17
CA SER A 359 10.45 33.42 -10.24
C SER A 359 10.41 32.71 -11.59
N PRO A 360 10.15 33.39 -12.72
CA PRO A 360 10.15 32.79 -14.05
C PRO A 360 11.46 32.08 -14.43
N SER A 361 12.57 32.36 -13.74
CA SER A 361 13.88 31.75 -13.97
C SER A 361 14.39 30.87 -12.80
N GLN A 362 13.67 30.82 -11.68
CA GLN A 362 14.09 30.12 -10.46
C GLN A 362 13.05 29.09 -10.00
N LEU A 363 13.47 27.83 -9.94
CA LEU A 363 12.59 26.70 -9.62
C LEU A 363 13.04 26.01 -8.32
N ILE A 364 12.08 25.66 -7.48
CA ILE A 364 12.30 24.97 -6.22
C ILE A 364 11.84 23.51 -6.37
N PRO A 365 12.75 22.53 -6.25
CA PRO A 365 12.43 21.12 -6.38
C PRO A 365 11.84 20.52 -5.07
N PRO A 366 11.04 19.44 -5.16
CA PRO A 366 10.30 18.86 -4.02
C PRO A 366 11.15 18.46 -2.83
N ARG A 367 12.36 17.91 -3.01
CA ARG A 367 13.25 17.57 -1.88
C ARG A 367 13.69 18.81 -1.10
N ARG A 368 13.85 19.95 -1.77
CA ARG A 368 14.22 21.20 -1.10
C ARG A 368 13.05 21.80 -0.32
N VAL A 369 11.82 21.71 -0.84
CA VAL A 369 10.61 22.07 -0.10
C VAL A 369 10.49 21.21 1.18
N ARG A 370 10.69 19.89 1.07
CA ARG A 370 10.66 18.98 2.23
C ARG A 370 11.79 19.24 3.23
N SER A 371 13.00 19.53 2.75
CA SER A 371 14.13 19.85 3.62
C SER A 371 13.86 21.09 4.47
N LEU A 372 13.17 22.10 3.95
CA LEU A 372 12.81 23.30 4.71
C LEU A 372 11.86 22.98 5.87
N LEU A 373 10.84 22.15 5.63
CA LEU A 373 9.90 21.71 6.65
C LEU A 373 10.58 20.97 7.81
N SER A 374 11.67 20.24 7.53
CA SER A 374 12.41 19.51 8.56
C SER A 374 13.32 20.40 9.42
N ARG A 375 13.68 21.60 8.94
CA ARG A 375 14.71 22.46 9.54
C ARG A 375 14.17 23.72 10.21
N HIS A 376 13.02 24.21 9.78
CA HIS A 376 12.42 25.45 10.29
C HIS A 376 11.01 25.17 10.82
N THR A 377 10.78 25.48 12.10
CA THR A 377 9.46 25.40 12.74
C THR A 377 8.66 26.69 12.58
N ASP A 378 9.33 27.79 12.23
CA ASP A 378 8.71 29.08 11.97
C ASP A 378 8.37 29.21 10.48
N VAL A 379 7.08 29.20 10.16
CA VAL A 379 6.55 29.28 8.79
C VAL A 379 6.43 30.72 8.27
N ASP A 380 6.56 31.71 9.15
CA ASP A 380 6.50 33.14 8.78
C ASP A 380 7.87 33.69 8.35
N ILE A 381 8.94 32.87 8.42
CA ILE A 381 10.27 33.26 7.95
C ILE A 381 10.27 33.53 6.44
N ARG A 382 11.02 34.56 6.03
CA ARG A 382 11.26 34.84 4.61
C ARG A 382 12.16 33.78 4.00
N VAL A 383 11.84 33.40 2.77
CA VAL A 383 12.58 32.39 2.02
C VAL A 383 14.06 32.77 1.85
N LEU A 384 14.36 34.04 1.60
CA LEU A 384 15.74 34.54 1.47
C LEU A 384 16.53 34.44 2.79
N ASP A 385 15.87 34.69 3.93
CA ASP A 385 16.49 34.63 5.25
C ASP A 385 16.72 33.18 5.71
N ALA A 386 15.85 32.26 5.29
CA ALA A 386 16.05 30.82 5.48
C ALA A 386 17.27 30.32 4.68
N VAL A 387 17.44 30.79 3.43
CA VAL A 387 18.58 30.43 2.56
C VAL A 387 19.91 30.90 3.14
N ALA A 388 19.96 32.12 3.69
CA ALA A 388 21.19 32.69 4.26
C ALA A 388 21.73 31.90 5.47
N LYS A 389 20.87 31.15 6.18
CA LYS A 389 21.26 30.28 7.30
C LYS A 389 21.74 28.90 6.86
N ASP A 390 21.20 28.36 5.76
CA ASP A 390 21.39 26.97 5.33
C ASP A 390 22.59 26.75 4.37
N GLY A 391 23.22 27.82 3.86
CA GLY A 391 24.46 27.75 3.08
C GLY A 391 24.33 27.13 1.68
N GLN A 392 23.11 26.78 1.25
CA GLN A 392 22.79 26.28 -0.09
C GLN A 392 21.63 27.09 -0.69
N PRO A 393 21.69 27.50 -1.98
CA PRO A 393 20.61 28.25 -2.60
C PRO A 393 19.36 27.37 -2.66
N LEU A 394 18.23 27.84 -2.16
CA LEU A 394 16.98 27.07 -2.14
C LEU A 394 16.40 26.86 -3.54
N ALA A 395 16.34 27.91 -4.34
CA ALA A 395 15.89 27.85 -5.72
C ALA A 395 17.07 27.59 -6.66
N VAL A 396 16.82 26.84 -7.73
CA VAL A 396 17.80 26.53 -8.77
C VAL A 396 17.50 27.40 -9.98
N HIS A 397 18.50 28.14 -10.44
CA HIS A 397 18.38 28.94 -11.66
C HIS A 397 18.34 28.03 -12.91
N GLN A 398 17.58 28.42 -13.92
CA GLN A 398 17.45 27.67 -15.19
C GLN A 398 18.79 27.41 -15.89
N ASP A 399 19.78 28.30 -15.73
CA ASP A 399 21.13 28.13 -16.29
C ASP A 399 21.90 26.95 -15.66
N SER A 400 21.48 26.52 -14.47
CA SER A 400 22.09 25.40 -13.74
C SER A 400 21.39 24.06 -14.03
N TRP A 401 20.37 24.04 -14.89
CA TRP A 401 19.66 22.81 -15.23
C TRP A 401 20.44 21.97 -16.24
N LEU A 402 20.36 20.64 -16.08
CA LEU A 402 20.87 19.74 -17.10
C LEU A 402 19.82 19.55 -18.19
N TRP A 403 20.11 20.09 -19.37
CA TRP A 403 19.25 19.94 -20.54
C TRP A 403 19.58 18.64 -21.29
N VAL A 404 18.56 17.81 -21.45
CA VAL A 404 18.69 16.48 -22.02
C VAL A 404 17.68 16.31 -23.16
N LYS A 405 18.09 15.67 -24.25
CA LYS A 405 17.16 15.34 -25.35
C LYS A 405 16.26 14.17 -24.96
N ASP A 406 14.98 14.21 -25.33
CA ASP A 406 14.03 13.08 -25.16
C ASP A 406 14.51 11.77 -25.82
N SER A 407 15.40 11.87 -26.81
CA SER A 407 16.02 10.73 -27.48
C SER A 407 17.20 10.10 -26.74
N ILE A 408 17.68 10.70 -25.62
CA ILE A 408 18.83 10.14 -24.90
C ILE A 408 18.44 8.82 -24.20
N PRO A 409 19.34 7.82 -24.19
CA PRO A 409 19.20 6.67 -23.31
C PRO A 409 19.30 7.06 -21.82
N LEU A 410 18.50 6.40 -20.99
CA LEU A 410 18.47 6.58 -19.53
C LEU A 410 19.86 6.38 -18.90
N ALA A 411 20.59 5.35 -19.32
CA ALA A 411 21.94 5.07 -18.83
C ALA A 411 22.94 6.19 -19.15
N ALA A 412 22.80 6.84 -20.31
CA ALA A 412 23.63 7.98 -20.69
C ALA A 412 23.28 9.23 -19.85
N ALA A 413 21.98 9.45 -19.58
CA ALA A 413 21.56 10.52 -18.67
C ALA A 413 22.06 10.30 -17.24
N GLN A 414 21.98 9.08 -16.70
CA GLN A 414 22.51 8.72 -15.38
C GLN A 414 24.03 8.93 -15.29
N LYS A 415 24.77 8.57 -16.34
CA LYS A 415 26.22 8.81 -16.42
C LYS A 415 26.57 10.30 -16.37
N LEU A 416 25.85 11.15 -17.10
CA LEU A 416 26.06 12.61 -17.06
C LEU A 416 25.82 13.20 -15.66
N ILE A 417 24.83 12.68 -14.93
CA ILE A 417 24.58 13.08 -13.54
C ILE A 417 25.75 12.65 -12.65
N LEU A 418 26.19 11.39 -12.75
CA LEU A 418 27.28 10.86 -11.93
C LEU A 418 28.60 11.63 -12.17
N GLU A 419 28.90 11.97 -13.43
CA GLU A 419 30.07 12.79 -13.80
C GLU A 419 29.99 14.22 -13.23
N SER A 420 28.78 14.73 -12.98
CA SER A 420 28.56 16.05 -12.38
C SER A 420 28.63 16.05 -10.85
N GLN A 421 28.52 14.89 -10.18
CA GLN A 421 28.55 14.80 -8.71
C GLN A 421 29.91 15.19 -8.10
N ASN A 422 30.99 15.18 -8.89
CA ASN A 422 32.33 15.58 -8.48
C ASN A 422 32.64 17.08 -8.71
N LYS A 423 31.67 17.87 -9.19
CA LYS A 423 31.79 19.32 -9.39
C LYS A 423 31.17 20.09 -8.22
N PRO A 424 31.64 21.32 -7.92
CA PRO A 424 31.08 22.13 -6.82
C PRO A 424 29.59 22.48 -7.04
N ASP A 425 29.16 22.60 -8.30
CA ASP A 425 27.76 22.81 -8.66
C ASP A 425 27.08 21.48 -8.99
N ARG A 426 26.53 20.84 -7.95
CA ARG A 426 25.77 19.60 -8.10
C ARG A 426 24.49 19.85 -8.90
N ILE A 427 24.30 19.09 -9.97
CA ILE A 427 23.08 19.13 -10.78
C ILE A 427 21.92 18.55 -9.95
N SER A 428 20.88 19.35 -9.71
CA SER A 428 19.69 18.95 -8.97
C SER A 428 18.43 18.85 -9.84
N ILE A 429 18.40 19.50 -11.01
CA ILE A 429 17.24 19.52 -11.91
C ILE A 429 17.65 19.09 -13.31
N ILE A 430 16.84 18.23 -13.90
CA ILE A 430 16.98 17.77 -15.28
C ILE A 430 15.77 18.26 -16.08
N ALA A 431 16.02 18.93 -17.18
CA ALA A 431 15.01 19.35 -18.13
C ALA A 431 15.09 18.50 -19.40
N VAL A 432 14.01 17.79 -19.71
CA VAL A 432 13.90 16.97 -20.92
C VAL A 432 13.24 17.80 -22.00
N SER A 433 13.92 18.01 -23.12
CA SER A 433 13.47 18.83 -24.24
C SER A 433 13.63 18.10 -25.58
N LYS A 434 12.82 18.46 -26.58
CA LYS A 434 12.99 17.95 -27.95
C LYS A 434 14.22 18.56 -28.62
N ASP A 435 14.40 19.87 -28.45
CA ASP A 435 15.39 20.67 -29.19
C ASP A 435 16.42 21.37 -28.29
N LEU A 436 16.51 20.97 -27.01
CA LEU A 436 17.36 21.61 -25.98
C LEU A 436 17.02 23.09 -25.75
N THR A 437 15.80 23.51 -26.11
CA THR A 437 15.26 24.84 -25.84
C THR A 437 14.13 24.79 -24.82
N LEU A 438 13.86 25.92 -24.18
CA LEU A 438 12.70 26.13 -23.29
C LEU A 438 11.37 25.90 -24.03
N SER A 439 11.26 26.33 -25.29
CA SER A 439 10.04 26.15 -26.11
C SER A 439 9.77 24.68 -26.47
N GLY A 440 10.82 23.85 -26.50
CA GLY A 440 10.72 22.40 -26.74
C GLY A 440 10.69 21.55 -25.47
N CYS A 441 10.60 22.18 -24.29
CA CYS A 441 10.66 21.49 -23.00
C CYS A 441 9.42 20.61 -22.80
N ILE A 442 9.64 19.32 -22.57
CA ILE A 442 8.62 18.31 -22.31
C ILE A 442 8.28 18.31 -20.81
N GLY A 443 9.29 18.46 -19.96
CA GLY A 443 9.11 18.55 -18.52
C GLY A 443 10.43 18.46 -17.75
N VAL A 444 10.33 18.66 -16.45
CA VAL A 444 11.43 18.64 -15.49
C VAL A 444 11.29 17.52 -14.46
N MET A 445 12.41 17.09 -13.90
CA MET A 445 12.47 16.14 -12.79
C MET A 445 13.72 16.37 -11.93
N GLU A 446 13.73 15.81 -10.71
CA GLU A 446 14.90 15.85 -9.82
C GLU A 446 15.97 14.86 -10.33
N ALA A 447 17.25 15.26 -10.26
CA ALA A 447 18.34 14.41 -10.73
C ALA A 447 18.46 13.10 -9.93
N GLU A 448 18.14 13.17 -8.64
CA GLU A 448 18.08 12.05 -7.71
C GLU A 448 17.01 11.02 -8.11
N ASP A 449 15.86 11.45 -8.62
CA ASP A 449 14.75 10.55 -9.00
C ASP A 449 15.06 9.72 -10.25
N LEU A 450 16.09 10.11 -11.00
CA LEU A 450 16.66 9.35 -12.12
C LEU A 450 17.71 8.32 -11.65
N CYS A 451 18.35 8.55 -10.50
CA CYS A 451 19.41 7.70 -9.95
C CYS A 451 18.88 6.70 -8.90
N ASP A 452 17.79 7.03 -8.21
CA ASP A 452 17.11 6.19 -7.21
C ASP A 452 16.16 5.14 -7.84
N GLY A 453 16.22 4.96 -9.16
CA GLY A 453 15.25 4.23 -9.99
C GLY A 453 15.70 2.88 -10.52
#